data_AF-A0A2T2YLC9-F1
#
_entry.id   AF-A0A2T2YLC9-F1
#
_cell.length_a   1.000
_cell.length_b   1.000
_cell.length_c   1.000
_cell.angle_alpha   90.00
_cell.angle_beta   90.00
_cell.angle_gamma   90.00
#
_symmetry.space_group_name_H-M   'P 1'
#
loop_
_entity.id
_entity.type
_entity.pdbx_description
1 polymer ?
#
loop_
_entity_poly.entity_id
_entity_poly.type
_entity_poly.pdbx_seq_one_letter_code
_entity_poly.pdbx_strand_id
1 'polypeptide(L)'
;MKNSEIISPDEQITFIQEELNTIDLMRRQLFHFVPSENNLVMTFTLQDGNQVNIPIQNPYKTRMFIEEVRTYLGEQELVNERKLSKIK
;
A
#
# COMPACT_ATOMS: atom_id res chain seq x y z
N MET A 1 -26.65 6.62 18.26
CA MET A 1 -25.40 7.04 18.93
C MET A 1 -24.39 5.93 18.67
N LYS A 2 -23.38 6.15 17.83
CA LYS A 2 -22.33 5.14 17.57
C LYS A 2 -21.36 5.19 18.73
N ASN A 3 -21.18 4.07 19.41
CA ASN A 3 -20.20 3.90 20.48
C ASN A 3 -18.81 4.14 19.86
N SER A 4 -18.16 5.23 20.26
CA SER A 4 -16.74 5.41 20.06
C SER A 4 -16.04 4.43 21.01
N GLU A 5 -15.75 3.23 20.53
CA GLU A 5 -14.91 2.29 21.28
C GLU A 5 -13.58 2.99 21.56
N ILE A 6 -13.31 3.25 22.84
CA ILE A 6 -12.05 3.81 23.29
C ILE A 6 -11.04 2.68 23.19
N ILE A 7 -10.34 2.61 22.05
CA ILE A 7 -9.25 1.66 21.81
C ILE A 7 -8.18 1.92 22.87
N SER A 8 -7.75 0.88 23.58
CA SER A 8 -6.74 1.02 24.62
C SER A 8 -5.39 1.48 24.04
N PRO A 9 -4.52 2.15 24.83
CA PRO A 9 -3.21 2.60 24.34
C PRO A 9 -2.37 1.47 23.74
N ASP A 10 -2.44 0.27 24.33
CA ASP A 10 -1.72 -0.92 23.85
C ASP A 10 -2.27 -1.45 22.52
N GLU A 11 -3.60 -1.42 22.35
CA GLU A 11 -4.26 -1.77 21.08
C GLU A 11 -3.94 -0.73 19.99
N GLN A 12 -3.86 0.57 20.33
CA GLN A 12 -3.45 1.61 19.39
C GLN A 12 -1.99 1.45 18.95
N ILE A 13 -1.08 1.13 19.89
CA ILE A 13 0.33 0.83 19.59
C ILE A 13 0.41 -0.36 18.65
N THR A 14 -0.30 -1.45 18.96
CA THR A 14 -0.30 -2.68 18.16
C THR A 14 -0.79 -2.41 16.74
N PHE A 15 -1.92 -1.70 16.60
CA PHE A 15 -2.48 -1.32 15.31
C PHE A 15 -1.49 -0.48 14.47
N ILE A 16 -0.90 0.56 15.05
CA ILE A 16 0.07 1.41 14.34
C ILE A 16 1.31 0.61 13.93
N GLN A 17 1.75 -0.34 14.76
CA GLN A 17 2.89 -1.19 14.45
C GLN A 17 2.60 -2.15 13.30
N GLU A 18 1.38 -2.70 13.21
CA GLU A 18 0.93 -3.52 12.08
C GLU A 18 0.86 -2.71 10.77
N GLU A 19 0.38 -1.47 10.84
CA GLU A 19 0.38 -0.57 9.68
C GLU A 19 1.82 -0.27 9.21
N LEU A 20 2.75 0.02 10.12
CA LEU A 20 4.15 0.26 9.79
C LEU A 20 4.80 -0.97 9.13
N ASN A 21 4.56 -2.17 9.66
CA ASN A 21 5.06 -3.42 9.07
C ASN A 21 4.50 -3.64 7.65
N THR A 22 3.22 -3.31 7.44
CA THR A 22 2.57 -3.40 6.13
C THR A 22 3.19 -2.43 5.13
N ILE A 23 3.44 -1.19 5.56
CA ILE A 23 4.08 -0.16 4.74
C ILE A 23 5.49 -0.59 4.33
N ASP A 24 6.32 -1.09 5.26
CA ASP A 24 7.67 -1.58 4.96
C ASP A 24 7.63 -2.73 3.93
N LEU A 25 6.73 -3.70 4.12
CA LEU A 25 6.56 -4.81 3.18
C LEU A 25 6.21 -4.31 1.76
N MET A 26 5.23 -3.40 1.65
CA MET A 26 4.82 -2.84 0.36
C MET A 26 5.95 -2.05 -0.31
N ARG A 27 6.69 -1.24 0.45
CA ARG A 27 7.84 -0.48 -0.05
C ARG A 27 8.94 -1.40 -0.59
N ARG A 28 9.24 -2.51 0.10
CA ARG A 28 10.21 -3.52 -0.37
C ARG A 28 9.74 -4.21 -1.64
N GLN A 29 8.48 -4.61 -1.70
CA GLN A 29 7.90 -5.24 -2.89
C GLN A 29 7.99 -4.30 -4.11
N LEU A 30 7.65 -3.02 -3.93
CA LEU A 30 7.72 -2.02 -5.00
C LEU A 30 9.16 -1.68 -5.41
N PHE A 31 10.12 -1.72 -4.49
CA PHE A 31 11.53 -1.50 -4.81
C PHE A 31 12.09 -2.58 -5.75
N HIS A 32 11.69 -3.84 -5.54
CA HIS A 32 12.09 -4.95 -6.40
C HIS A 32 11.25 -5.07 -7.68
N PHE A 33 10.18 -4.29 -7.79
CA PHE A 33 9.30 -4.32 -8.94
C PHE A 33 9.89 -3.53 -10.11
N VAL A 34 10.36 -4.23 -11.13
CA VAL A 34 10.84 -3.64 -12.39
C VAL A 34 9.75 -3.80 -13.45
N PRO A 35 8.99 -2.74 -13.79
CA PRO A 35 8.03 -2.81 -14.88
C PRO A 35 8.77 -3.04 -16.20
N SER A 36 8.58 -4.21 -16.82
CA SER A 36 9.00 -4.47 -18.20
C SER A 36 7.80 -4.28 -19.14
N GLU A 37 8.07 -3.96 -20.41
CA GLU A 37 7.06 -3.63 -21.44
C GLU A 37 5.95 -4.69 -21.62
N ASN A 38 6.13 -5.90 -21.09
CA ASN A 38 5.24 -7.04 -21.33
C ASN A 38 4.77 -7.79 -20.05
N ASN A 39 5.16 -7.38 -18.84
CA ASN A 39 4.83 -8.12 -17.61
C ASN A 39 3.72 -7.51 -16.74
N LEU A 40 3.20 -6.33 -17.10
CA LEU A 40 2.09 -5.73 -16.38
C LEU A 40 0.77 -5.94 -17.11
N VAL A 41 -0.14 -6.63 -16.43
CA VAL A 41 -1.48 -6.93 -16.93
C VAL A 41 -2.48 -6.63 -15.82
N MET A 42 -3.49 -5.82 -16.13
CA MET A 42 -4.66 -5.66 -15.28
C MET A 42 -5.65 -6.77 -15.63
N THR A 43 -6.00 -7.60 -14.65
CA THR A 43 -6.94 -8.72 -14.84
C THR A 43 -8.30 -8.34 -14.28
N PHE A 44 -9.34 -8.41 -15.11
CA PHE A 44 -10.74 -8.22 -14.72
C PHE A 44 -11.48 -9.54 -14.78
N THR A 45 -12.26 -9.86 -13.75
CA THR A 45 -13.19 -11.00 -13.80
C THR A 45 -14.57 -10.47 -14.17
N LEU A 46 -15.12 -10.93 -15.28
CA LEU A 46 -16.45 -10.60 -15.78
C LEU A 46 -17.53 -11.35 -14.98
N GLN A 47 -18.79 -10.90 -15.09
CA GLN A 47 -19.92 -11.49 -14.35
C GLN A 47 -20.20 -12.94 -14.73
N ASP A 48 -19.80 -13.36 -15.92
CA ASP A 48 -19.86 -14.74 -16.41
C ASP A 48 -18.66 -15.60 -15.97
N GLY A 49 -17.74 -15.03 -15.18
CA GLY A 49 -16.53 -15.70 -14.69
C GLY A 49 -15.34 -15.65 -15.65
N ASN A 50 -15.49 -15.09 -16.85
CA ASN A 50 -14.39 -14.95 -17.79
C ASN A 50 -13.38 -13.90 -17.31
N GLN A 51 -12.09 -14.11 -17.62
CA GLN A 51 -11.03 -13.16 -17.29
C GLN A 51 -10.59 -12.35 -18.51
N VAL A 52 -10.50 -11.03 -18.34
CA VAL A 52 -9.99 -10.09 -19.35
C VAL A 52 -8.68 -9.51 -18.86
N ASN A 53 -7.64 -9.68 -19.69
CA ASN A 53 -6.28 -9.25 -19.41
C ASN A 53 -5.94 -8.02 -20.25
N ILE A 54 -5.80 -6.86 -19.60
CA ILE A 54 -5.42 -5.61 -20.27
C ILE A 54 -3.95 -5.32 -20.00
N PRO A 55 -3.06 -5.40 -21.03
CA PRO A 55 -1.65 -5.09 -20.85
C PRO A 55 -1.46 -3.59 -20.56
N ILE A 56 -0.61 -3.27 -19.60
CA ILE A 56 -0.24 -1.88 -19.30
C ILE A 56 0.90 -1.49 -20.23
N GLN A 57 0.53 -0.81 -21.33
CA GLN A 57 1.42 -0.55 -22.47
C GLN A 57 2.55 0.47 -22.23
N ASN A 58 2.57 1.15 -21.08
CA ASN A 58 3.54 2.24 -20.85
C ASN A 58 4.35 2.00 -19.57
N PRO A 59 5.49 1.30 -19.66
CA PRO A 59 6.34 1.00 -18.49
C PRO A 59 6.91 2.27 -17.84
N TYR A 60 7.08 3.36 -18.59
CA TYR A 60 7.57 4.63 -18.07
C TYR A 60 6.53 5.27 -17.14
N LYS A 61 5.26 5.34 -17.57
CA LYS A 61 4.16 5.80 -16.70
C LYS A 61 4.00 4.90 -15.48
N THR A 62 4.12 3.58 -15.66
CA THR A 62 4.10 2.65 -14.52
C THR A 62 5.24 2.91 -13.55
N ARG A 63 6.47 3.14 -14.04
CA ARG A 63 7.61 3.50 -13.20
C ARG A 63 7.37 4.79 -12.43
N MET A 64 6.86 5.84 -13.08
CA MET A 64 6.53 7.09 -12.37
C MET A 64 5.47 6.86 -11.29
N PHE A 65 4.40 6.11 -11.59
CA PHE A 65 3.37 5.78 -10.62
C PHE A 65 3.91 4.97 -9.43
N ILE A 66 4.82 4.02 -9.66
CA ILE A 66 5.49 3.28 -8.58
C ILE A 66 6.27 4.22 -7.68
N GLU A 67 7.03 5.17 -8.23
CA GLU A 67 7.76 6.15 -7.44
C GLU A 67 6.83 7.07 -6.63
N GLU A 68 5.70 7.49 -7.20
CA GLU A 68 4.66 8.25 -6.48
C GLU A 68 4.08 7.45 -5.31
N VAL A 69 3.72 6.17 -5.53
CA VAL A 69 3.22 5.29 -4.48
C VAL A 69 4.27 5.05 -3.40
N ARG A 70 5.54 4.84 -3.76
CA ARG A 70 6.64 4.70 -2.79
C ARG A 70 6.82 5.96 -1.94
N THR A 71 6.71 7.14 -2.56
CA THR A 71 6.78 8.42 -1.86
C THR A 71 5.64 8.56 -0.87
N TYR A 72 4.40 8.31 -1.30
CA TYR A 72 3.23 8.33 -0.44
C TYR A 72 3.33 7.37 0.74
N LEU A 73 3.79 6.13 0.50
CA LEU A 73 4.01 5.14 1.58
C LEU A 73 5.04 5.63 2.60
N GLY A 74 6.11 6.29 2.15
CA GLY A 74 7.09 6.90 3.06
C GLY A 74 6.51 8.05 3.89
N GLU A 75 5.62 8.85 3.32
CA GLU A 75 4.90 9.89 4.08
C GLU A 75 3.97 9.28 5.14
N GLN A 76 3.25 8.19 4.80
CA GLN A 76 2.40 7.48 5.76
C GLN A 76 3.22 6.86 6.91
N GLU A 77 4.38 6.29 6.61
CA GLU A 77 5.32 5.78 7.62
C GLU A 77 5.69 6.87 8.62
N LEU A 78 6.13 8.04 8.15
CA LEU A 78 6.49 9.18 9.00
C LEU A 78 5.31 9.66 9.86
N VAL A 79 4.10 9.67 9.30
CA VAL A 79 2.88 10.03 10.05
C VAL A 79 2.61 9.02 11.16
N ASN A 80 2.75 7.72 10.87
CA ASN A 80 2.49 6.65 11.81
C ASN A 80 3.56 6.56 12.90
N GLU A 81 4.84 6.77 12.59
CA GLU A 81 5.91 6.91 13.59
C GLU A 81 5.65 8.07 14.55
N ARG A 82 5.20 9.22 14.04
CA ARG A 82 4.81 10.37 14.87
C ARG A 82 3.58 10.12 15.73
N LYS A 83 2.64 9.28 15.29
CA LYS A 83 1.51 8.86 16.13
C LYS A 83 2.02 7.95 17.24
N LEU A 84 2.86 6.97 16.90
CA LEU A 84 3.42 6.01 17.84
C LEU A 84 4.25 6.71 18.94
N SER A 85 5.06 7.70 18.56
CA SER A 85 5.88 8.48 19.50
C SER A 85 5.08 9.39 20.45
N LYS A 86 3.80 9.63 20.17
CA LYS A 86 2.91 10.40 21.05
C LYS A 86 2.17 9.53 22.06
N ILE A 87 2.12 8.21 21.81
CA ILE A 87 1.43 7.24 22.65
C ILE A 87 2.43 6.56 23.61
N LYS A 88 3.66 6.31 23.14
CA LYS A 88 4.79 5.87 23.97
C LYS A 88 5.32 7.00 24.85
#